data_AF-V8D1S7-F1
#
_entry.id   AF-V8D1S7-F1
#
_cell.length_a   1.000
_cell.length_b   1.000
_cell.length_c   1.000
_cell.angle_alpha   90.00
_cell.angle_beta   90.00
_cell.angle_gamma   90.00
#
_symmetry.space_group_name_H-M   'P 1'
#
loop_
_entity.id
_entity.type
_entity.pdbx_description
1 polymer ?
#
loop_
_entity_poly.entity_id
_entity_poly.type
_entity_poly.pdbx_seq_one_letter_code
_entity_poly.pdbx_strand_id
1 'polypeptide(L)'
;MAEHEDDGAGSYSGPATVTIDGHEPAQVQVELSGHFDPLAGRYVWAGRIRGLAPALPADVVIAAGTRAIVETPEGAGEGELSAVDLFGGFTITGVTAPPFAQLPDDVDRDDIHIPGTSTGEDIR
;
A
#
# COMPACT_ATOMS: atom_id res chain seq x y z
N MET A 1 11.13 -14.90 19.70
CA MET A 1 11.37 -13.59 19.10
C MET A 1 10.08 -13.28 18.34
N ALA A 2 9.18 -12.52 18.95
CA ALA A 2 7.91 -12.16 18.32
C ALA A 2 8.20 -11.01 17.37
N GLU A 3 8.21 -11.30 16.08
CA GLU A 3 8.20 -10.27 15.05
C GLU A 3 6.83 -9.60 15.18
N HIS A 4 6.78 -8.30 15.49
CA HIS A 4 5.53 -7.55 15.47
C HIS A 4 4.98 -7.62 14.04
N GLU A 5 4.01 -8.51 13.83
CA GLU A 5 3.19 -8.55 12.63
C GLU A 5 2.33 -7.29 12.65
N ASP A 6 2.70 -6.35 11.76
CA ASP A 6 2.04 -5.07 11.52
C ASP A 6 0.56 -5.30 11.18
N ASP A 7 -0.30 -4.97 12.14
CA ASP A 7 -1.76 -5.10 12.09
C ASP A 7 -2.31 -4.15 10.99
N GLY A 8 -2.87 -4.72 9.91
CA GLY A 8 -3.90 -4.06 9.08
C GLY A 8 -3.46 -3.16 7.91
N ALA A 9 -2.18 -3.13 7.53
CA ALA A 9 -1.72 -2.32 6.40
C ALA A 9 -1.58 -3.15 5.10
N GLY A 10 -2.58 -3.09 4.21
CA GLY A 10 -2.47 -3.70 2.89
C GLY A 10 -1.24 -3.16 2.14
N SER A 11 -0.41 -4.07 1.61
CA SER A 11 0.73 -3.74 0.76
C SER A 11 0.58 -4.42 -0.59
N TYR A 12 0.93 -3.70 -1.66
CA TYR A 12 0.85 -4.16 -3.03
C TYR A 12 2.20 -3.98 -3.71
N SER A 13 2.79 -5.07 -4.18
CA SER A 13 4.02 -5.04 -4.97
C SER A 13 3.79 -5.73 -6.29
N GLY A 14 3.84 -4.98 -7.39
CA GLY A 14 3.48 -5.53 -8.69
C GLY A 14 3.58 -4.53 -9.84
N PRO A 15 3.25 -4.99 -11.06
CA PRO A 15 3.15 -4.11 -12.21
C PRO A 15 1.93 -3.20 -12.07
N ALA A 16 2.14 -1.89 -12.28
CA ALA A 16 1.06 -0.91 -12.34
C ALA A 16 1.28 0.01 -13.53
N THR A 17 0.18 0.64 -13.96
CA THR A 17 0.21 1.66 -14.99
C THR A 17 0.14 3.01 -14.29
N VAL A 18 1.08 3.90 -14.62
CA VAL A 18 1.16 5.24 -14.02
C VAL A 18 0.95 6.27 -15.10
N THR A 19 -0.03 7.13 -14.91
CA THR A 19 -0.37 8.22 -15.82
C THR A 19 -0.07 9.55 -15.13
N ILE A 20 0.80 10.35 -15.72
CA ILE A 20 1.13 11.70 -15.25
C ILE A 20 0.34 12.70 -16.09
N ASP A 21 -0.18 13.77 -15.47
CA ASP A 21 -1.06 14.74 -16.12
C ASP A 21 -0.54 15.18 -17.51
N GLY A 22 -1.30 14.83 -18.55
CA GLY A 22 -0.97 15.16 -19.95
C GLY A 22 0.01 14.23 -20.67
N HIS A 23 0.47 13.14 -20.03
CA HIS A 23 1.43 12.18 -20.59
C HIS A 23 0.83 10.80 -20.85
N GLU A 24 1.50 10.03 -21.70
CA GLU A 24 1.13 8.64 -21.98
C GLU A 24 1.26 7.76 -20.73
N PRO A 25 0.37 6.77 -20.57
CA PRO A 25 0.43 5.81 -19.47
C PRO A 25 1.72 4.96 -19.57
N ALA A 26 2.48 4.94 -18.48
CA ALA A 26 3.73 4.20 -18.37
C ALA A 26 3.55 2.91 -17.55
N GLN A 27 3.99 1.78 -18.09
CA GLN A 27 4.03 0.52 -17.35
C GLN A 27 5.28 0.47 -16.47
N VAL A 28 5.08 0.33 -15.16
CA VAL A 28 6.13 0.39 -14.15
C VAL A 28 5.93 -0.68 -13.08
N GLN A 29 6.94 -0.90 -12.24
CA GLN A 29 6.77 -1.68 -11.02
C GLN A 29 6.56 -0.75 -9.84
N VAL A 30 5.52 -0.99 -9.07
CA VAL A 30 5.22 -0.23 -7.86
C VAL A 30 5.31 -1.12 -6.64
N GLU A 31 5.71 -0.52 -5.53
CA GLU A 31 5.62 -1.09 -4.19
C GLU A 31 4.84 -0.08 -3.35
N LEU A 32 3.56 -0.36 -3.13
CA LEU A 32 2.61 0.47 -2.40
C LEU A 32 2.33 -0.14 -1.04
N SER A 33 2.12 0.69 -0.04
CA SER A 33 1.72 0.27 1.30
C SER A 33 0.79 1.33 1.88
N GLY A 34 -0.28 0.91 2.53
CA GLY A 34 -1.24 1.82 3.12
C GLY A 34 -1.61 1.42 4.52
N HIS A 35 -1.83 2.41 5.38
CA HIS A 35 -2.22 2.24 6.77
C HIS A 35 -3.36 3.21 7.10
N PHE A 36 -4.15 2.87 8.11
CA PHE A 36 -5.18 3.78 8.62
C PHE A 36 -4.54 4.82 9.53
N ASP A 37 -4.54 6.09 9.13
CA ASP A 37 -4.04 7.15 10.00
C ASP A 37 -5.17 7.66 10.91
N PRO A 38 -5.13 7.39 12.23
CA PRO A 38 -6.20 7.78 13.15
C PRO A 38 -6.23 9.29 13.42
N LEU A 39 -5.10 9.99 13.20
CA LEU A 39 -5.03 11.44 13.37
C LEU A 39 -5.73 12.17 12.21
N ALA A 40 -5.58 11.63 11.01
CA ALA A 40 -6.21 12.09 9.78
C ALA A 40 -7.63 11.53 9.59
N GLY A 41 -7.99 10.48 10.34
CA GLY A 41 -9.29 9.80 10.27
C GLY A 41 -9.54 9.12 8.92
N ARG A 42 -8.47 8.76 8.18
CA ARG A 42 -8.57 8.19 6.84
C ARG A 42 -7.42 7.23 6.57
N TYR A 43 -7.64 6.31 5.62
CA TYR A 43 -6.55 5.51 5.08
C TYR A 43 -5.62 6.37 4.24
N VAL A 44 -4.32 6.27 4.53
CA VAL A 44 -3.25 6.89 3.76
C VAL A 44 -2.42 5.79 3.15
N TRP A 45 -1.98 5.98 1.91
CA TRP A 45 -1.08 5.06 1.24
C TRP A 45 0.09 5.82 0.66
N ALA A 46 1.25 5.18 0.65
CA ALA A 46 2.45 5.70 0.04
C ALA A 46 3.21 4.53 -0.58
N GLY A 47 4.05 4.84 -1.54
CA GLY A 47 4.81 3.80 -2.20
C GLY A 47 5.96 4.33 -3.00
N ARG A 48 6.64 3.41 -3.66
CA ARG A 48 7.73 3.70 -4.57
C ARG A 48 7.40 3.15 -5.95
N ILE A 49 7.88 3.87 -6.96
CA ILE A 49 7.73 3.52 -8.36
C ILE A 49 9.12 3.31 -8.94
N ARG A 50 9.35 2.11 -9.49
CA ARG A 50 10.58 1.71 -10.18
C ARG A 50 10.34 1.66 -11.69
N GLY A 51 11.29 2.15 -12.46
CA GLY A 51 11.21 2.14 -13.93
C GLY A 51 10.41 3.29 -14.54
N LEU A 52 9.97 4.26 -13.73
CA LEU A 52 9.25 5.44 -14.21
C LEU A 52 10.16 6.37 -15.03
N ALA A 53 11.39 6.61 -14.60
CA ALA A 53 12.35 7.46 -15.32
C ALA A 53 12.61 7.00 -16.78
N PRO A 54 12.92 5.71 -17.06
CA PRO A 54 13.09 5.26 -18.43
C PRO A 54 11.77 5.12 -19.21
N ALA A 55 10.62 5.03 -18.53
CA ALA A 55 9.32 4.92 -19.17
C ALA A 55 8.73 6.28 -19.56
N LEU A 56 9.17 7.37 -18.93
CA LEU A 56 8.75 8.72 -19.27
C LEU A 56 9.63 9.34 -20.37
N PRO A 57 9.06 10.22 -21.22
CA PRO A 57 9.86 11.02 -22.12
C PRO A 57 10.85 11.89 -21.34
N ALA A 58 12.04 12.14 -21.91
CA ALA A 58 13.11 12.92 -21.28
C ALA A 58 12.73 14.38 -20.94
N ASP A 59 11.63 14.88 -21.51
CA ASP A 59 11.09 16.22 -21.26
C ASP A 59 10.20 16.28 -20.00
N VAL A 60 9.82 15.13 -19.42
CA VAL A 60 8.98 15.07 -18.23
C VAL A 60 9.82 15.33 -17.00
N VAL A 61 9.58 16.48 -16.37
CA VAL A 61 10.17 16.83 -15.09
C VAL A 61 9.18 16.47 -13.98
N ILE A 62 9.50 15.44 -13.21
CA ILE A 62 8.75 15.11 -11.99
C ILE A 62 9.25 16.02 -10.86
N ALA A 63 8.42 16.97 -10.48
CA ALA A 63 8.65 17.81 -9.31
C ALA A 63 7.89 17.24 -8.11
N ALA A 64 8.24 17.68 -6.89
CA ALA A 64 7.44 17.37 -5.72
C ALA A 64 6.03 17.99 -5.88
N GLY A 65 4.99 17.18 -5.72
CA GLY A 65 3.60 17.58 -5.94
C GLY A 65 3.08 17.34 -7.36
N THR A 66 3.85 16.68 -8.23
CA THR A 66 3.34 16.24 -9.54
C THR A 66 2.23 15.21 -9.32
N ARG A 67 1.02 15.48 -9.84
CA ARG A 67 -0.10 14.53 -9.76
C ARG A 67 0.12 13.35 -10.71
N ALA A 68 -0.13 12.15 -10.21
CA ALA A 68 -0.09 10.92 -10.96
C ALA A 68 -1.25 10.00 -10.56
N ILE A 69 -1.79 9.31 -11.54
CA ILE A 69 -2.81 8.29 -11.36
C ILE A 69 -2.10 6.94 -11.44
N VAL A 70 -2.22 6.12 -10.40
CA VAL A 70 -1.71 4.76 -10.36
C VAL A 70 -2.86 3.79 -10.52
N GLU A 71 -2.81 3.02 -11.60
CA GLU A 71 -3.77 1.98 -11.93
C GLU A 71 -3.11 0.62 -11.72
N THR A 72 -3.61 -0.11 -10.73
CA THR A 72 -3.27 -1.51 -10.48
C THR A 72 -4.38 -2.41 -11.06
N PRO A 73 -4.15 -3.71 -11.22
CA PRO A 73 -5.22 -4.66 -11.56
C PRO A 73 -6.38 -4.71 -10.55
N GLU A 74 -6.19 -4.21 -9.32
CA GLU A 74 -7.22 -4.21 -8.27
C GLU A 74 -8.03 -2.90 -8.22
N GLY A 75 -7.47 -1.80 -8.71
CA GLY A 75 -8.13 -0.50 -8.68
C GLY A 75 -7.25 0.64 -9.17
N ALA A 76 -7.78 1.86 -9.10
CA ALA A 76 -7.09 3.08 -9.49
C ALA A 76 -7.09 4.09 -8.34
N GLY A 77 -5.99 4.84 -8.20
CA GLY A 77 -5.77 5.75 -7.09
C GLY A 77 -4.93 6.92 -7.53
N GLU A 78 -5.35 8.13 -7.13
CA GLU A 78 -4.61 9.35 -7.41
C GLU A 78 -3.63 9.63 -6.26
N GLY A 79 -2.41 9.98 -6.64
CA GLY A 79 -1.34 10.33 -5.72
C GLY A 79 -0.50 11.48 -6.23
N GLU A 80 0.26 12.07 -5.31
CA GLU A 80 1.28 13.07 -5.62
C GLU A 80 2.65 12.40 -5.58
N LEU A 81 3.41 12.56 -6.66
CA LEU A 81 4.79 12.15 -6.74
C LEU A 81 5.65 13.14 -5.94
N SER A 82 6.54 12.59 -5.12
CA SER A 82 7.62 13.31 -4.47
C SER A 82 8.93 13.07 -5.18
N ALA A 83 9.84 14.04 -5.06
CA ALA A 83 11.08 14.12 -5.80
C ALA A 83 11.88 12.81 -5.79
N VAL A 84 12.61 12.59 -6.89
CA VAL A 84 13.41 11.38 -7.14
C VAL A 84 14.36 11.10 -5.97
N ASP A 85 14.39 9.85 -5.53
CA ASP A 85 15.43 9.41 -4.60
C ASP A 85 16.79 9.31 -5.32
N LEU A 86 17.88 9.36 -4.55
CA LEU A 86 19.25 9.35 -5.09
C LEU A 86 19.59 8.09 -5.91
N PHE A 87 18.72 7.07 -5.93
CA PHE A 87 18.85 5.82 -6.68
C PHE A 87 17.89 5.74 -7.88
N GLY A 88 17.22 6.83 -8.23
CA GLY A 88 16.37 6.91 -9.43
C GLY A 88 14.98 6.29 -9.26
N GLY A 89 14.55 6.00 -8.03
CA GLY A 89 13.15 5.70 -7.73
C GLY A 89 12.34 6.97 -7.50
N PHE A 90 11.03 6.88 -7.69
CA PHE A 90 10.10 7.96 -7.35
C PHE A 90 9.22 7.51 -6.20
N THR A 91 9.02 8.39 -5.23
CA THR A 91 8.05 8.15 -4.16
C THR A 91 6.70 8.72 -4.57
N ILE A 92 5.61 8.02 -4.26
CA ILE A 92 4.25 8.50 -4.44
C ILE A 92 3.53 8.50 -3.10
N THR A 93 2.73 9.54 -2.86
CA THR A 93 1.83 9.64 -1.71
C THR A 93 0.40 9.74 -2.20
N GLY A 94 -0.42 8.78 -1.79
CA GLY A 94 -1.84 8.71 -2.12
C GLY A 94 -2.64 9.87 -1.53
N VAL A 95 -3.43 10.51 -2.39
CA VAL A 95 -4.38 11.57 -2.00
C VAL A 95 -5.79 10.99 -1.86
N THR A 96 -6.12 9.96 -2.64
CA THR A 96 -7.42 9.27 -2.63
C THR A 96 -7.35 7.92 -1.92
N ALA A 97 -8.50 7.20 -1.88
CA ALA A 97 -8.56 5.81 -1.43
C ALA A 97 -7.50 4.93 -2.15
N PRO A 98 -6.91 3.95 -1.45
CA PRO A 98 -5.84 3.11 -2.01
C PRO A 98 -6.30 2.29 -3.21
N PRO A 99 -5.46 2.15 -4.26
CA PRO A 99 -5.78 1.40 -5.47
C PRO A 99 -5.64 -0.12 -5.31
N PHE A 100 -5.60 -0.67 -4.11
CA PHE A 100 -5.46 -2.10 -3.84
C PHE A 100 -6.48 -2.55 -2.80
N ALA A 101 -6.82 -3.85 -2.80
CA ALA A 101 -7.79 -4.37 -1.85
C ALA A 101 -7.29 -4.15 -0.42
N GLN A 102 -8.06 -3.39 0.38
CA GLN A 102 -7.88 -3.42 1.82
C GLN A 102 -8.24 -4.83 2.25
N LEU A 103 -7.25 -5.58 2.76
CA LEU A 103 -7.55 -6.84 3.41
C LEU A 103 -8.61 -6.54 4.48
N PRO A 104 -9.79 -7.17 4.44
CA PRO A 104 -10.81 -6.89 5.43
C PRO A 104 -10.22 -7.15 6.82
N ASP A 105 -10.45 -6.20 7.73
CA ASP A 105 -10.05 -6.23 9.15
C ASP A 105 -10.83 -7.31 9.95
N ASP A 106 -11.27 -8.39 9.31
CA ASP A 106 -12.01 -9.46 9.96
C ASP A 106 -11.01 -10.54 10.42
N VAL A 107 -10.20 -10.17 11.40
CA VAL A 107 -9.65 -11.14 12.35
C VAL A 107 -10.58 -11.15 13.56
N ASP A 108 -11.69 -11.88 13.45
CA ASP A 108 -12.39 -12.40 14.62
C ASP A 108 -11.41 -13.30 15.38
N ARG A 109 -10.62 -12.70 16.29
CA ARG A 109 -9.68 -13.37 17.20
C ARG A 109 -10.40 -13.85 18.47
N ASP A 110 -11.69 -14.19 18.41
CA ASP A 110 -12.46 -14.59 19.61
C ASP A 110 -12.95 -16.06 19.63
N ASP A 111 -12.44 -16.94 18.75
CA ASP A 111 -12.66 -18.40 18.86
C ASP A 111 -11.37 -19.17 19.17
N ILE A 112 -10.63 -18.76 20.22
CA ILE A 112 -9.82 -19.72 20.97
C ILE A 112 -10.69 -20.25 22.11
N HIS A 113 -11.55 -21.22 21.78
CA HIS A 113 -12.10 -22.13 22.77
C HIS A 113 -10.95 -23.01 23.29
N ILE A 114 -10.35 -22.61 24.41
CA ILE A 114 -9.56 -23.53 25.24
C ILE A 114 -10.55 -24.48 25.95
N PRO A 115 -10.65 -25.78 25.60
CA PRO A 115 -11.35 -26.70 26.47
C PRO A 115 -10.55 -26.75 27.77
N GLY A 116 -11.19 -26.26 28.84
CA GLY A 116 -10.64 -26.24 30.18
C GLY A 116 -10.08 -27.61 30.55
N THR A 117 -8.84 -27.60 31.01
CA THR A 117 -8.28 -28.61 31.87
C THR A 117 -9.25 -28.91 33.01
N SER A 118 -9.97 -30.03 32.94
CA SER A 118 -10.57 -30.64 34.12
C SER A 118 -9.77 -31.88 34.46
N THR A 119 -8.67 -31.65 35.19
CA THR A 119 -8.07 -32.67 36.05
C THR A 119 -8.85 -32.68 37.36
N GLY A 120 -9.18 -33.86 37.87
CA GLY A 120 -9.91 -34.11 39.12
C GLY A 120 -10.98 -35.17 38.86
N GLU A 121 -10.70 -36.47 39.01
CA GLU A 121 -10.60 -37.16 40.30
C GLU A 121 -11.77 -36.82 41.22
N ASP A 122 -12.82 -37.66 41.22
CA ASP A 122 -13.54 -38.03 42.45
C ASP A 122 -14.25 -39.39 42.28
N ILE A 123 -13.80 -40.31 43.12
CA ILE A 123 -14.40 -41.55 43.64
C ILE A 123 -15.95 -41.68 43.60
N ARG A 124 -16.44 -42.85 43.18
CA ARG A 124 -17.26 -43.77 44.00
C ARG A 124 -17.58 -45.08 43.28
#